data_AF-A0A920E6D8-F1
#
_entry.id   AF-A0A920E6D8-F1
#
_cell.length_a   1.000
_cell.length_b   1.000
_cell.length_c   1.000
_cell.angle_alpha   90.00
_cell.angle_beta   90.00
_cell.angle_gamma   90.00
#
_symmetry.space_group_name_H-M   'P 1'
#
loop_
_entity.id
_entity.type
_entity.pdbx_description
1 polymer ?
#
loop_
_entity_poly.entity_id
_entity_poly.type
_entity_poly.pdbx_seq_one_letter_code
_entity_poly.pdbx_strand_id
1 'polypeptide(L)' 'MRICEVIADKKYKRILITIAEKQGAIDYWWSSDLEDGRQIFTMV' A
#
# COMPACT_ATOMS: atom_id res chain seq x y z
N MET A 1 11.02 8.50 10.93
CA MET A 1 10.40 7.47 10.06
C MET A 1 8.89 7.60 10.21
N ARG A 2 8.15 7.76 9.11
CA ARG A 2 6.69 7.92 9.13
C ARG A 2 6.10 6.75 8.37
N ILE A 3 5.22 6.00 9.02
CA ILE A 3 4.53 4.88 8.37
C ILE A 3 3.18 5.40 7.88
N CYS A 4 2.84 5.10 6.63
CA CYS A 4 1.53 5.38 6.05
C CYS A 4 0.87 4.06 5.66
N GLU A 5 -0.40 3.88 6.07
CA GLU A 5 -1.20 2.72 5.74
C GLU A 5 -2.39 3.14 4.87
N VAL A 6 -2.59 2.43 3.77
CA VAL A 6 -3.65 2.68 2.80
C VAL A 6 -4.48 1.43 2.64
N ILE A 7 -5.78 1.50 2.94
CA ILE A 7 -6.71 0.39 2.73
C ILE A 7 -7.32 0.54 1.34
N ALA A 8 -7.04 -0.39 0.43
CA ALA A 8 -7.47 -0.31 -0.96
C ALA A 8 -7.79 -1.68 -1.57
N ASP A 9 -8.60 -1.67 -2.63
CA ASP A 9 -8.85 -2.83 -3.49
C ASP A 9 -7.56 -3.22 -4.23
N LYS A 10 -7.33 -4.54 -4.39
CA LYS A 10 -6.19 -5.13 -5.10
C LYS A 10 -5.93 -4.52 -6.47
N LYS A 11 -6.97 -4.08 -7.19
CA LYS A 11 -6.83 -3.48 -8.53
C LYS A 11 -5.97 -2.21 -8.53
N TYR A 12 -5.84 -1.52 -7.40
CA TYR A 12 -5.05 -0.31 -7.26
C TYR A 12 -3.56 -0.56 -6.95
N LYS A 13 -3.14 -1.82 -6.83
CA LYS A 13 -1.79 -2.20 -6.40
C LYS A 13 -0.68 -1.50 -7.18
N ARG A 14 -0.78 -1.48 -8.51
CA ARG A 14 0.22 -0.85 -9.37
C ARG A 14 0.32 0.66 -9.14
N ILE A 15 -0.81 1.34 -8.97
CA ILE A 15 -0.85 2.80 -8.76
C ILE A 15 -0.22 3.16 -7.42
N LEU A 16 -0.52 2.40 -6.37
CA LEU A 16 0.00 2.65 -5.02
C LEU A 16 1.51 2.43 -4.92
N ILE A 17 2.04 1.41 -5.62
CA ILE A 17 3.49 1.21 -5.77
C ILE A 17 4.15 2.40 -6.45
N THR A 18 3.59 2.85 -7.59
CA THR A 18 4.13 4.02 -8.30
C THR A 18 4.12 5.29 -7.45
N ILE A 19 3.08 5.50 -6.64
CA ILE A 19 3.02 6.62 -5.69
C ILE A 19 4.12 6.48 -4.63
N ALA A 20 4.28 5.30 -4.02
CA ALA A 20 5.32 5.06 -3.01
C ALA A 20 6.72 5.37 -3.56
N GLU A 21 7.04 4.88 -4.75
CA GLU A 21 8.32 5.13 -5.43
C GLU A 21 8.52 6.63 -5.72
N LYS A 22 7.48 7.33 -6.20
CA LYS A 22 7.56 8.76 -6.51
C LYS A 22 7.67 9.65 -5.27
N GLN A 23 7.10 9.23 -4.15
CA GLN A 23 7.20 9.93 -2.87
C GLN A 23 8.49 9.60 -2.10
N GLY A 24 9.32 8.69 -2.62
CA GLY A 24 10.58 8.31 -2.00
C GLY A 24 10.40 7.44 -0.75
N ALA A 25 9.35 6.61 -0.72
CA ALA A 25 9.21 5.58 0.30
C ALA A 25 10.43 4.66 0.26
N ILE A 26 10.95 4.33 1.45
CA ILE A 26 12.12 3.46 1.63
C ILE A 26 11.69 2.00 1.51
N ASP A 27 10.47 1.67 1.93
CA ASP A 27 9.91 0.33 1.83
C ASP A 27 8.38 0.36 1.68
N TYR A 28 7.81 -0.72 1.14
CA TYR A 28 6.36 -0.95 1.12
C TYR A 28 5.97 -2.43 1.02
N TRP A 29 4.85 -2.81 1.64
CA TRP A 29 4.31 -4.18 1.58
C TRP A 29 2.79 -4.23 1.69
N TRP A 30 2.21 -5.40 1.40
CA TRP A 30 0.77 -5.66 1.46
C TRP A 30 0.46 -6.65 2.58
N SER A 31 -0.66 -6.44 3.29
CA SER A 31 -1.22 -7.39 4.24
C SER A 31 -2.10 -8.45 3.55
N SER A 32 -2.57 -9.42 4.32
CA SER A 32 -3.65 -10.33 3.93
C SER A 32 -4.93 -9.59 3.54
N ASP A 33 -5.80 -10.30 2.81
CA ASP A 33 -7.14 -9.82 2.44
C ASP A 33 -8.02 -9.60 3.67
N LEU A 34 -8.73 -8.47 3.67
CA LEU A 34 -9.82 -8.20 4.59
C LEU A 34 -11.07 -8.97 4.16
N GLU A 35 -12.03 -9.15 5.08
CA GLU A 35 -13.29 -9.85 4.82
C GLU A 35 -14.11 -9.24 3.67
N ASP A 36 -13.87 -7.95 3.35
CA ASP A 36 -14.52 -7.22 2.28
C ASP A 36 -13.74 -7.20 0.94
N GLY A 37 -12.64 -7.96 0.85
CA GLY A 37 -11.82 -8.10 -0.35
C GLY A 37 -10.82 -6.97 -0.59
N ARG A 38 -10.69 -6.00 0.32
CA ARG A 38 -9.63 -4.98 0.29
C ARG A 38 -8.36 -5.51 0.97
N GLN A 39 -7.24 -4.83 0.76
CA GLN A 39 -5.96 -5.11 1.40
C GLN A 39 -5.38 -3.83 2.01
N ILE A 40 -4.51 -3.99 3.02
CA ILE A 40 -3.75 -2.90 3.61
C ILE A 40 -2.40 -2.81 2.89
N PHE A 41 -2.07 -1.63 2.39
CA PHE A 41 -0.78 -1.30 1.82
C PHE A 41 -0.02 -0.38 2.78
N THR A 42 1.11 -0.85 3.29
CA THR A 42 1.96 -0.10 4.22
C THR A 42 3.18 0.41 3.50
N MET A 43 3.54 1.68 3.70
CA MET A 43 4.76 2.32 3.17
C MET A 43 5.52 3.06 4.28
N VAL A 44 6.85 3.04 4.21
CA VAL A 44 7.80 3.57 5.23
C VAL A 44 8.73 4.64 4.67
#